data_AF-A0A0K8VRM4-F1
#
_entry.id   AF-A0A0K8VRM4-F1
#
_cell.length_a   1.000
_cell.length_b   1.000
_cell.length_c   1.000
_cell.angle_alpha   90.00
_cell.angle_beta   90.00
_cell.angle_gamma   90.00
#
_symmetry.space_group_name_H-M   'P 1'
#
loop_
_entity.id
_entity.type
_entity.pdbx_description
1 polymer ?
#
loop_
_entity_poly.entity_id
_entity_poly.type
_entity_poly.pdbx_seq_one_letter_code
_entity_poly.pdbx_strand_id
1 'polypeptide(L)'
;MSDKISVCIVGSGNWGSAIAKIVGVNCATLPQFEKCVTMYVYEEMIDGKKLTEIINTTHENVKYLPGHKLPENVVAVPDLIDACKNADILIFVVPHQFIPNFCKTLLGKIKPNAVAISLIKVSIRPKV
;
A
#
# COMPACT_ATOMS: atom_id res chain seq x y z
N MET A 1 -6.08 21.75 -16.61
CA MET A 1 -6.02 20.27 -16.49
C MET A 1 -6.36 19.97 -15.04
N SER A 2 -7.28 19.06 -14.73
CA SER A 2 -7.47 18.65 -13.33
C SER A 2 -6.23 17.87 -12.89
N ASP A 3 -5.81 18.05 -11.64
CA ASP A 3 -4.75 17.23 -11.07
C ASP A 3 -5.17 15.76 -11.11
N LYS A 4 -4.23 14.88 -11.48
CA LYS A 4 -4.48 13.43 -11.46
C LYS A 4 -4.48 12.93 -10.02
N ILE A 5 -5.22 11.86 -9.79
CA ILE A 5 -5.43 11.27 -8.47
C ILE A 5 -4.27 10.32 -8.14
N SER A 6 -3.56 10.57 -7.05
CA SER A 6 -2.50 9.68 -6.56
C SER A 6 -3.04 8.64 -5.57
N VAL A 7 -2.52 7.42 -5.63
CA VAL A 7 -3.00 6.28 -4.82
C VAL A 7 -1.86 5.70 -4.00
N CYS A 8 -2.12 5.45 -2.72
CA CYS A 8 -1.24 4.74 -1.81
C CYS A 8 -1.94 3.53 -1.21
N ILE A 9 -1.24 2.40 -1.14
CA ILE A 9 -1.67 1.18 -0.48
C ILE A 9 -0.93 1.05 0.83
N VAL A 10 -1.69 1.06 1.93
CA VAL A 10 -1.16 0.90 3.28
C VAL A 10 -1.24 -0.56 3.68
N GLY A 11 -0.18 -1.31 3.41
CA GLY A 11 -0.04 -2.72 3.77
C GLY A 11 0.48 -3.59 2.62
N SER A 12 1.39 -4.52 2.97
CA SER A 12 2.13 -5.35 2.01
C SER A 12 1.98 -6.86 2.23
N GLY A 13 0.98 -7.29 3.02
CA GLY A 13 0.65 -8.71 3.16
C GLY A 13 0.17 -9.34 1.86
N ASN A 14 -0.25 -10.62 1.91
CA ASN A 14 -0.72 -11.34 0.71
C ASN A 14 -1.84 -10.57 -0.01
N TRP A 15 -2.90 -10.21 0.72
CA TRP A 15 -4.01 -9.43 0.14
C TRP A 15 -3.59 -8.02 -0.28
N GLY A 16 -2.69 -7.37 0.46
CA GLY A 16 -2.16 -6.05 0.08
C GLY A 16 -1.42 -6.07 -1.24
N SER A 17 -0.60 -7.11 -1.46
CA SER A 17 0.16 -7.32 -2.70
C SER A 17 -0.77 -7.65 -3.88
N ALA A 18 -1.79 -8.48 -3.66
CA ALA A 18 -2.78 -8.80 -4.69
C ALA A 18 -3.56 -7.55 -5.13
N ILE A 19 -3.96 -6.70 -4.17
CA ILE A 19 -4.61 -5.42 -4.45
C ILE A 19 -3.65 -4.44 -5.13
N ALA A 20 -2.38 -4.40 -4.74
CA ALA A 20 -1.37 -3.58 -5.41
C ALA A 20 -1.21 -3.93 -6.89
N LYS A 21 -1.33 -5.22 -7.23
CA LYS A 21 -1.36 -5.63 -8.62
C LYS A 21 -2.56 -5.05 -9.39
N ILE A 22 -3.77 -5.16 -8.84
CA ILE A 22 -5.00 -4.67 -9.49
C ILE A 22 -4.97 -3.14 -9.62
N VAL A 23 -4.65 -2.44 -8.53
CA VAL A 23 -4.58 -0.97 -8.48
C VAL A 23 -3.48 -0.46 -9.40
N GLY A 24 -2.29 -1.07 -9.39
CA GLY A 24 -1.19 -0.70 -10.27
C GLY A 24 -1.58 -0.77 -11.75
N VAL A 25 -2.26 -1.83 -12.19
CA VAL A 25 -2.75 -1.95 -13.58
C VAL A 25 -3.76 -0.84 -13.91
N ASN A 26 -4.70 -0.56 -13.02
CA ASN A 26 -5.70 0.49 -13.24
C ASN A 26 -5.06 1.89 -13.31
N CYS A 27 -4.15 2.22 -12.38
CA CYS A 27 -3.44 3.50 -12.38
C CYS A 27 -2.54 3.68 -13.61
N ALA A 28 -2.01 2.59 -14.17
CA ALA A 28 -1.23 2.65 -15.41
C ALA A 28 -2.08 2.92 -16.66
N THR A 29 -3.36 2.53 -16.64
CA THR A 29 -4.24 2.52 -17.81
C THR A 29 -5.24 3.69 -17.83
N LEU A 30 -5.74 4.09 -16.66
CA LEU A 30 -6.79 5.09 -16.52
C LEU A 30 -6.18 6.52 -16.45
N PRO A 31 -6.59 7.45 -17.32
CA PRO A 31 -5.95 8.76 -17.47
C PRO A 31 -6.11 9.70 -16.27
N GLN A 32 -7.12 9.48 -15.43
CA GLN A 32 -7.41 10.29 -14.25
C GLN A 32 -6.50 10.00 -13.05
N PHE A 33 -5.70 8.93 -13.10
CA PHE A 33 -4.81 8.54 -12.01
C PHE A 33 -3.35 8.83 -12.34
N GLU A 34 -2.57 9.13 -11.30
CA GLU A 34 -1.12 9.08 -11.39
C GLU A 34 -0.66 7.64 -11.64
N LYS A 35 0.35 7.49 -12.50
CA LYS A 35 0.85 6.15 -12.85
C LYS A 35 1.50 5.49 -11.64
N CYS A 36 2.31 6.24 -10.88
CA CYS A 36 3.00 5.71 -9.71
C CYS A 36 2.01 5.44 -8.57
N VAL A 37 2.04 4.20 -8.06
CA VAL A 37 1.30 3.77 -6.88
C VAL A 37 2.30 3.47 -5.78
N THR A 38 2.22 4.17 -4.66
CA THR A 38 3.04 3.83 -3.49
C THR A 38 2.41 2.69 -2.71
N MET A 39 3.24 1.81 -2.18
CA MET A 39 2.83 0.73 -1.29
C MET A 39 3.68 0.78 -0.04
N TYR A 40 3.07 1.05 1.11
CA TYR A 40 3.74 0.94 2.40
C TYR A 40 4.04 -0.52 2.69
N VAL A 41 5.34 -0.83 2.82
CA VAL A 41 5.86 -2.14 3.14
C VAL A 41 6.62 -2.02 4.46
N TYR A 42 6.14 -2.71 5.50
CA TYR A 42 6.94 -2.80 6.73
C TYR A 42 8.29 -3.46 6.39
N GLU A 43 9.38 -2.81 6.77
CA GLU A 43 10.71 -3.24 6.34
C GLU A 43 11.11 -4.55 7.03
N GLU A 44 11.47 -5.53 6.23
CA GLU A 44 11.90 -6.85 6.69
C GLU A 44 13.13 -7.29 5.89
N MET A 45 14.00 -8.09 6.52
CA MET A 45 15.18 -8.64 5.86
C MET A 45 14.87 -10.05 5.32
N ILE A 46 15.05 -10.24 4.00
CA ILE A 46 14.95 -11.53 3.32
C ILE A 46 16.33 -11.84 2.74
N ASP A 47 16.97 -12.90 3.24
CA ASP A 47 18.30 -13.33 2.78
C ASP A 47 19.34 -12.19 2.73
N GLY A 48 19.32 -11.31 3.74
CA GLY A 48 20.22 -10.17 3.86
C GLY A 48 19.87 -8.94 3.02
N LYS A 49 18.73 -8.94 2.31
CA LYS A 49 18.23 -7.79 1.54
C LYS A 49 16.93 -7.26 2.12
N LYS A 50 16.70 -5.95 1.99
CA LYS A 50 15.44 -5.33 2.38
C LYS A 50 14.32 -5.78 1.46
N LEU A 51 13.15 -6.10 2.03
CA LEU A 51 11.98 -6.52 1.27
C LEU A 51 11.55 -5.41 0.29
N THR A 52 11.66 -4.14 0.67
CA THR A 52 11.37 -3.01 -0.23
C THR A 52 12.31 -2.99 -1.45
N GLU A 53 13.60 -3.23 -1.25
CA GLU A 53 14.59 -3.32 -2.34
C GLU A 53 14.28 -4.50 -3.26
N ILE A 54 13.92 -5.67 -2.71
CA ILE A 54 13.53 -6.84 -3.50
C ILE A 54 12.28 -6.52 -4.33
N ILE A 55 11.25 -5.94 -3.73
CA ILE A 55 10.01 -5.59 -4.44
C ILE A 55 10.29 -4.57 -5.55
N ASN A 56 11.06 -3.52 -5.26
CA ASN A 56 11.33 -2.46 -6.24
C ASN A 56 12.25 -2.91 -7.39
N THR A 57 13.07 -3.94 -7.20
CA THR A 57 13.99 -4.45 -8.24
C THR A 57 13.42 -5.61 -9.02
N THR A 58 12.71 -6.52 -8.35
CA THR A 58 12.18 -7.74 -8.96
C THR A 58 10.70 -7.64 -9.30
N HIS A 59 10.03 -6.56 -8.86
CA HIS A 59 8.59 -6.38 -8.92
C HIS A 59 7.82 -7.59 -8.35
N GLU A 60 8.30 -8.14 -7.23
CA GLU A 60 7.69 -9.30 -6.60
C GLU A 60 7.81 -9.23 -5.08
N ASN A 61 6.69 -9.49 -4.39
CA ASN A 61 6.71 -9.67 -2.95
C ASN A 61 6.99 -11.14 -2.64
N VAL A 62 8.26 -11.51 -2.66
CA VAL A 62 8.73 -12.89 -2.50
C VAL A 62 8.29 -13.55 -1.19
N LYS A 63 7.96 -12.76 -0.16
CA LYS A 63 7.49 -13.27 1.13
C LYS A 63 5.99 -13.50 1.18
N TYR A 64 5.20 -12.54 0.71
CA TYR A 64 3.75 -12.53 0.93
C TYR A 64 2.92 -12.90 -0.29
N LEU A 65 3.48 -12.82 -1.50
CA LEU A 65 2.82 -13.19 -2.75
C LEU A 65 3.83 -13.77 -3.76
N PRO A 66 4.51 -14.89 -3.43
CA PRO A 66 5.52 -15.49 -4.30
C PRO A 66 4.94 -15.97 -5.63
N GLY A 67 5.73 -15.86 -6.71
CA GLY A 67 5.36 -16.28 -8.05
C GLY A 67 4.50 -15.28 -8.82
N HIS A 68 4.19 -14.12 -8.24
CA HIS A 68 3.33 -13.12 -8.87
C HIS A 68 4.01 -11.75 -8.97
N LYS A 69 4.27 -11.32 -10.22
CA LYS A 69 4.77 -9.98 -10.48
C LYS A 69 3.72 -8.90 -10.19
N LEU A 70 4.15 -7.87 -9.49
CA LEU A 70 3.51 -6.57 -9.36
C LEU A 70 3.81 -5.73 -10.62
N PRO A 71 2.93 -4.78 -10.99
CA PRO A 71 3.22 -3.81 -12.03
C PRO A 71 4.44 -2.94 -11.69
N GLU A 72 5.22 -2.54 -12.70
CA GLU A 72 6.45 -1.76 -12.51
C GLU A 72 6.22 -0.39 -11.86
N ASN A 73 5.00 0.14 -12.00
CA ASN A 73 4.57 1.40 -11.42
C ASN A 73 4.15 1.30 -9.94
N VAL A 74 4.24 0.12 -9.32
CA VAL A 74 4.05 -0.06 -7.88
C VAL A 74 5.40 0.07 -7.17
N VAL A 75 5.53 1.07 -6.30
CA VAL A 75 6.76 1.40 -5.59
C VAL A 75 6.60 1.08 -4.10
N ALA A 76 7.41 0.15 -3.60
CA ALA A 76 7.50 -0.19 -2.19
C ALA A 76 8.25 0.89 -1.41
N VAL A 77 7.63 1.40 -0.34
CA VAL A 77 8.17 2.46 0.52
C VAL A 77 8.16 1.98 1.98
N PRO A 78 9.30 2.03 2.70
CA PRO A 78 9.38 1.51 4.08
C PRO A 78 8.88 2.48 5.15
N ASP A 79 8.78 3.77 4.83
CA ASP A 79 8.24 4.78 5.75
C ASP A 79 6.76 5.03 5.46
N LEU A 80 5.94 4.98 6.53
CA LEU A 80 4.49 5.11 6.43
C LEU A 80 4.07 6.53 5.99
N ILE A 81 4.77 7.56 6.46
CA ILE A 81 4.43 8.96 6.16
C ILE A 81 4.81 9.26 4.71
N ASP A 82 6.01 8.87 4.29
CA ASP A 82 6.48 9.07 2.93
C ASP A 82 5.62 8.36 1.89
N ALA A 83 5.13 7.16 2.20
CA ALA A 83 4.19 6.45 1.33
C ALA A 83 2.86 7.20 1.18
N CYS A 84 2.37 7.85 2.25
CA CYS A 84 1.00 8.38 2.33
C CYS A 84 0.88 9.89 2.07
N LYS A 85 1.93 10.69 2.32
CA LYS A 85 1.84 12.16 2.42
C LYS A 85 1.23 12.86 1.20
N ASN A 86 1.45 12.30 0.01
CA ASN A 86 0.99 12.87 -1.26
C ASN A 86 -0.23 12.16 -1.85
N ALA A 87 -0.78 11.13 -1.19
CA ALA A 87 -1.85 10.31 -1.72
C ALA A 87 -3.22 11.00 -1.61
N ASP A 88 -3.98 11.03 -2.70
CA ASP A 88 -5.40 11.43 -2.70
C ASP A 88 -6.30 10.28 -2.24
N ILE A 89 -5.90 9.03 -2.51
CA ILE A 89 -6.59 7.81 -2.04
C ILE A 89 -5.64 6.96 -1.21
N LEU A 90 -6.07 6.60 0.00
CA LEU A 90 -5.37 5.72 0.93
C LEU A 90 -6.13 4.40 1.07
N ILE A 91 -5.56 3.29 0.61
CA ILE A 91 -6.15 1.96 0.67
C ILE A 91 -5.54 1.19 1.84
N PHE A 92 -6.26 1.09 2.96
CA PHE A 92 -5.81 0.35 4.15
C PHE A 92 -6.08 -1.15 4.01
N VAL A 93 -4.99 -1.92 4.06
CA VAL A 93 -4.98 -3.39 3.92
C VAL A 93 -3.95 -4.01 4.86
N VAL A 94 -4.11 -3.71 6.15
CA VAL A 94 -3.27 -4.24 7.23
C VAL A 94 -4.11 -5.02 8.26
N PRO A 95 -3.46 -5.86 9.09
CA PRO A 95 -4.10 -6.40 10.27
C PRO A 95 -4.69 -5.28 11.16
N HIS A 96 -5.94 -5.45 11.59
CA HIS A 96 -6.71 -4.42 12.29
C HIS A 96 -6.01 -3.84 13.53
N GLN A 97 -5.20 -4.64 14.22
CA GLN A 97 -4.46 -4.23 15.42
C GLN A 97 -3.47 -3.07 15.16
N PHE A 98 -3.03 -2.87 13.92
CA PHE A 98 -2.08 -1.80 13.58
C PHE A 98 -2.75 -0.46 13.27
N ILE A 99 -4.05 -0.46 12.98
CA ILE A 99 -4.78 0.74 12.54
C ILE A 99 -4.70 1.90 13.54
N PRO A 100 -4.91 1.71 14.86
CA PRO A 100 -4.81 2.81 15.81
C PRO A 100 -3.46 3.52 15.78
N ASN A 101 -2.36 2.77 15.66
CA ASN A 101 -1.02 3.35 15.58
C ASN A 101 -0.78 4.04 14.24
N PHE A 102 -1.26 3.47 13.13
CA PHE A 102 -1.09 4.08 11.81
C PHE A 102 -1.85 5.40 11.71
N CYS A 103 -3.10 5.45 12.18
CA CYS A 103 -3.89 6.68 12.22
C CYS A 103 -3.22 7.77 13.07
N LYS A 104 -2.67 7.41 14.24
CA LYS A 104 -1.88 8.34 15.07
C LYS A 104 -0.65 8.88 14.35
N THR A 105 0.10 8.01 13.67
CA THR A 105 1.31 8.40 12.93
C THR A 105 1.00 9.35 11.76
N LEU A 106 -0.11 9.11 11.06
CA LEU A 106 -0.54 9.85 9.88
C LEU A 106 -1.31 11.15 10.20
N LEU A 107 -1.72 11.37 11.45
CA LEU A 107 -2.49 12.53 11.86
C LEU A 107 -1.74 13.84 11.53
N GLY A 108 -2.37 14.68 10.69
CA GLY A 108 -1.80 15.95 10.25
C GLY A 108 -0.66 15.84 9.22
N LYS A 109 -0.39 14.64 8.67
CA LYS A 109 0.73 14.37 7.75
C LYS A 109 0.30 13.82 6.38
N ILE A 110 -1.00 13.79 6.13
CA ILE A 110 -1.60 13.39 4.84
C ILE A 110 -2.41 14.57 4.30
N LYS A 111 -2.79 14.52 3.01
CA LYS A 111 -3.64 15.54 2.41
C LYS A 111 -4.96 15.69 3.19
N PRO A 112 -5.44 16.91 3.46
CA PRO A 112 -6.67 17.13 4.24
C PRO A 112 -7.93 16.63 3.53
N ASN A 113 -7.89 16.50 2.20
CA ASN A 113 -8.96 16.00 1.34
C ASN A 113 -8.74 14.53 0.89
N ALA A 114 -7.77 13.81 1.47
CA ALA A 114 -7.54 12.41 1.13
C ALA A 114 -8.77 11.55 1.48
N VAL A 115 -9.09 10.61 0.60
CA VAL A 115 -10.16 9.62 0.81
C VAL A 115 -9.53 8.30 1.25
N ALA A 116 -10.05 7.69 2.31
CA ALA A 116 -9.60 6.39 2.80
C ALA A 116 -10.58 5.28 2.41
N ILE A 117 -10.03 4.13 1.99
CA ILE A 117 -10.76 2.89 1.69
C ILE A 117 -10.18 1.79 2.59
N SER A 118 -11.03 1.02 3.27
CA SER A 118 -10.58 -0.12 4.10
C SER A 118 -10.92 -1.45 3.43
N LEU A 119 -9.93 -2.32 3.31
CA LEU A 119 -10.08 -3.71 2.87
C LEU A 119 -9.84 -4.69 4.03
N ILE A 120 -9.94 -4.19 5.26
CA ILE A 120 -9.65 -4.94 6.49
C ILE A 120 -10.90 -5.68 6.95
N LYS A 121 -10.76 -6.98 7.21
CA LYS A 121 -11.83 -7.81 7.78
C LYS A 121 -11.55 -8.08 9.26
N VAL A 122 -12.58 -8.00 10.09
CA VAL A 122 -12.52 -8.35 11.51
C VAL A 122 -13.48 -9.50 11.77
N SER A 123 -13.01 -10.55 12.44
CA SER A 123 -13.89 -11.61 12.96
C SER A 123 -14.42 -11.18 14.31
N ILE A 124 -15.72 -10.93 14.40
CA ILE A 124 -16.41 -10.74 15.67
C ILE A 124 -16.75 -12.13 16.18
N ARG A 125 -15.95 -12.67 17.11
CA ARG A 125 -16.40 -13.82 17.88
C ARG A 125 -17.39 -13.30 18.93
N PRO A 126 -18.64 -13.82 18.98
CA PRO A 126 -19.52 -13.53 20.10
C PRO A 126 -18.79 -13.94 21.38
N LYS A 127 -18.80 -13.09 22.41
CA LYS A 127 -18.48 -13.54 23.76
C LYS A 127 -19.62 -14.47 24.17
N VAL A 128 -19.36 -15.77 24.15
CA VAL A 128 -20.13 -16.77 24.89
C VAL A 128 -19.85 -16.60 26.37
#